data_AF-A0A1F8B9W4-F1
#
_entry.id   AF-A0A1F8B9W4-F1
#
_cell.length_a   1.000
_cell.length_b   1.000
_cell.length_c   1.000
_cell.angle_alpha   90.00
_cell.angle_beta   90.00
_cell.angle_gamma   90.00
#
_symmetry.space_group_name_H-M   'P 1'
#
loop_
_entity.id
_entity.type
_entity.pdbx_description
1 polymer ?
#
loop_
_entity_poly.entity_id
_entity_poly.type
_entity_poly.pdbx_seq_one_letter_code
_entity_poly.pdbx_strand_id
1 'polypeptide(L)'
;MGISIFAKMPFRTRGWYLARVSSIIRAQQVSDYLGAKLNPEKGYENDVCIYIKPHVKEGQDFKFEGKPYLDIIDGWGLVSLLKRYPEVSVIACSELDFETLSRTVPNKIVLIPQHHCNFERVKRTRKEKTTVGVIGTPHAFPLLPQEMKPELAKRGMNLWEYSHFFKREDIIDFYQKIDVQIVWRPYSKKLANPLKIVNAASFGIPTIALDEPYFKEMRDCYIPVHTLDEFLNELDNLRSNPELYEKYAKRCLKKAEEYHIENIAKLYQELT
;
A
#
# COMPACT_ATOMS: atom_id res chain seq x y z
N MET A 1 11.15 -20.96 -17.14
CA MET A 1 10.50 -21.05 -15.82
C MET A 1 9.59 -19.84 -15.70
N GLY A 2 8.28 -20.06 -15.51
CA GLY A 2 7.30 -18.98 -15.42
C GLY A 2 7.02 -18.57 -13.97
N ILE A 3 6.07 -17.66 -13.80
CA ILE A 3 5.51 -17.27 -12.50
C ILE A 3 4.05 -17.70 -12.46
N SER A 4 3.66 -18.33 -11.36
CA SER A 4 2.29 -18.71 -11.03
C SER A 4 1.89 -18.09 -9.69
N ILE A 5 0.82 -17.33 -9.68
CA ILE A 5 0.36 -16.59 -8.49
C ILE A 5 -0.94 -17.19 -7.98
N PHE A 6 -0.98 -17.53 -6.69
CA PHE A 6 -2.12 -18.09 -5.99
C PHE A 6 -2.67 -17.09 -4.99
N ALA A 7 -3.90 -16.63 -5.19
CA ALA A 7 -4.53 -15.64 -4.33
C ALA A 7 -6.06 -15.83 -4.27
N LYS A 8 -6.64 -15.64 -3.08
CA LYS A 8 -8.10 -15.50 -3.00
C LYS A 8 -8.50 -14.14 -3.53
N MET A 9 -9.33 -14.15 -4.57
CA MET A 9 -9.84 -12.96 -5.21
C MET A 9 -10.68 -12.09 -4.25
N PRO A 10 -10.70 -10.77 -4.49
CA PRO A 10 -11.46 -9.82 -3.67
C PRO A 10 -12.97 -10.12 -3.73
N PHE A 11 -13.68 -9.72 -2.68
CA PHE A 11 -15.13 -9.84 -2.61
C PHE A 11 -15.74 -8.61 -1.93
N ARG A 12 -16.99 -8.32 -2.26
CA ARG A 12 -17.74 -7.23 -1.64
C ARG A 12 -18.22 -7.63 -0.25
N THR A 13 -18.01 -6.76 0.73
CA THR A 13 -18.56 -6.94 2.07
C THR A 13 -19.99 -6.41 2.15
N ARG A 14 -20.73 -6.74 3.23
CA ARG A 14 -22.07 -6.19 3.50
C ARG A 14 -22.07 -4.66 3.65
N GLY A 15 -20.92 -4.05 3.96
CA GLY A 15 -20.74 -2.60 4.05
C GLY A 15 -20.37 -1.91 2.73
N TRP A 16 -20.57 -2.56 1.58
CA TRP A 16 -20.35 -2.00 0.24
C TRP A 16 -18.92 -1.50 -0.04
N TYR A 17 -17.92 -2.08 0.64
CA TYR A 17 -16.50 -1.89 0.33
C TYR A 17 -15.84 -3.22 -0.03
N LEU A 18 -14.70 -3.13 -0.71
CA LEU A 18 -13.97 -4.30 -1.20
C LEU A 18 -13.02 -4.86 -0.13
N ALA A 19 -13.17 -6.14 0.19
CA ALA A 19 -12.20 -6.87 1.00
C ALA A 19 -11.10 -7.47 0.11
N ARG A 20 -9.89 -7.63 0.66
CA ARG A 20 -8.73 -8.25 -0.01
C ARG A 20 -8.22 -7.49 -1.23
N VAL A 21 -8.18 -6.17 -1.12
CA VAL A 21 -7.62 -5.26 -2.13
C VAL A 21 -6.17 -5.63 -2.46
N SER A 22 -5.39 -6.09 -1.47
CA SER A 22 -4.03 -6.59 -1.70
C SER A 22 -3.95 -7.74 -2.71
N SER A 23 -4.98 -8.58 -2.85
CA SER A 23 -5.01 -9.64 -3.86
C SER A 23 -5.15 -9.06 -5.27
N ILE A 24 -5.84 -7.94 -5.44
CA ILE A 24 -5.89 -7.26 -6.75
C ILE A 24 -4.51 -6.72 -7.10
N ILE A 25 -3.90 -6.01 -6.14
CA ILE A 25 -2.61 -5.35 -6.33
C ILE A 25 -1.54 -6.42 -6.58
N ARG A 26 -1.30 -7.30 -5.61
CA ARG A 26 -0.19 -8.27 -5.64
C ARG A 26 -0.40 -9.44 -6.58
N ALA A 27 -1.65 -9.81 -6.90
CA ALA A 27 -1.96 -10.95 -7.76
C ALA A 27 -2.40 -10.50 -9.15
N GLN A 28 -3.62 -9.99 -9.29
CA GLN A 28 -4.22 -9.70 -10.60
C GLN A 28 -3.38 -8.71 -11.41
N GLN A 29 -3.04 -7.56 -10.83
CA GLN A 29 -2.33 -6.52 -11.58
C GLN A 29 -0.89 -6.94 -11.92
N VAL A 30 -0.21 -7.64 -11.03
CA VAL A 30 1.13 -8.20 -11.31
C VAL A 30 1.04 -9.28 -12.38
N SER A 31 0.06 -10.18 -12.31
CA SER A 31 -0.10 -11.23 -13.31
C SER A 31 -0.41 -10.69 -14.69
N ASP A 32 -1.32 -9.71 -14.77
CA ASP A 32 -1.69 -9.06 -16.03
C ASP A 32 -0.49 -8.34 -16.64
N TYR A 33 0.31 -7.66 -15.81
CA TYR A 33 1.48 -6.92 -16.27
C TYR A 33 2.61 -7.85 -16.76
N LEU A 34 2.86 -8.95 -16.04
CA LEU A 34 3.95 -9.90 -16.36
C LEU A 34 3.56 -10.96 -17.39
N GLY A 35 2.27 -11.13 -17.69
CA GLY A 35 1.78 -12.33 -18.37
C GLY A 35 1.93 -13.60 -17.51
N ALA A 36 1.94 -13.46 -16.19
CA ALA A 36 2.03 -14.59 -15.26
C ALA A 36 0.68 -15.31 -15.13
N LYS A 37 0.69 -16.56 -14.67
CA LYS A 37 -0.54 -17.33 -14.47
C LYS A 37 -1.19 -16.92 -13.15
N LEU A 38 -2.48 -16.59 -13.16
CA LEU A 38 -3.26 -16.33 -11.96
C LEU A 38 -4.15 -17.54 -11.61
N ASN A 39 -3.94 -18.12 -10.44
CA ASN A 39 -4.63 -19.30 -9.93
C ASN A 39 -4.72 -20.47 -10.95
N PRO A 40 -3.60 -20.89 -11.56
CA PRO A 40 -3.63 -22.01 -12.51
C PRO A 40 -3.97 -23.33 -11.79
N GLU A 41 -4.78 -24.18 -12.43
CA GLU A 41 -5.07 -25.53 -11.92
C GLU A 41 -3.98 -26.55 -12.29
N LYS A 42 -3.21 -26.29 -13.35
CA LYS A 42 -2.16 -27.18 -13.88
C LYS A 42 -1.08 -26.40 -14.64
N GLY A 43 0.07 -27.02 -14.87
CA GLY A 43 1.14 -26.47 -15.70
C GLY A 43 2.02 -25.46 -14.98
N TYR A 44 2.04 -25.46 -13.64
CA TYR A 44 2.85 -24.60 -12.78
C TYR A 44 3.96 -25.37 -12.04
N GLU A 45 4.13 -26.66 -12.32
CA GLU A 45 4.98 -27.58 -11.56
C GLU A 45 6.47 -27.15 -11.60
N ASN A 46 6.87 -26.44 -12.66
CA ASN A 46 8.22 -25.89 -12.85
C ASN A 46 8.26 -24.35 -12.72
N ASP A 47 7.21 -23.72 -12.19
CA ASP A 47 7.13 -22.27 -12.03
C ASP A 47 7.56 -21.83 -10.61
N VAL A 48 7.92 -20.55 -10.50
CA VAL A 48 7.91 -19.85 -9.22
C VAL A 48 6.46 -19.70 -8.77
N CYS A 49 6.12 -20.26 -7.62
CA CYS A 49 4.76 -20.28 -7.10
C CYS A 49 4.60 -19.27 -5.95
N ILE A 50 3.85 -18.19 -6.18
CA ILE A 50 3.70 -17.08 -5.22
C ILE A 50 2.34 -17.15 -4.57
N TYR A 51 2.29 -17.39 -3.26
CA TYR A 51 1.07 -17.51 -2.47
C TYR A 51 0.79 -16.22 -1.72
N ILE A 52 -0.27 -15.50 -2.09
CA ILE A 52 -0.62 -14.20 -1.50
C ILE A 52 -1.72 -14.37 -0.47
N LYS A 53 -1.38 -14.13 0.80
CA LYS A 53 -2.29 -14.30 1.95
C LYS A 53 -3.11 -15.61 1.84
N PRO A 54 -2.45 -16.78 1.71
CA PRO A 54 -3.17 -18.04 1.68
C PRO A 54 -4.05 -18.14 2.94
N HIS A 55 -5.27 -18.65 2.79
CA HIS A 55 -6.22 -18.76 3.90
C HIS A 55 -5.83 -19.91 4.80
N VAL A 56 -4.90 -19.62 5.68
CA VAL A 56 -4.41 -20.56 6.69
C VAL A 56 -4.72 -19.90 8.02
N LYS A 57 -5.58 -20.55 8.83
CA LYS A 57 -5.76 -20.09 10.21
C LYS A 57 -4.49 -20.40 11.00
N GLU A 58 -4.25 -19.65 12.06
CA GLU A 58 -3.13 -19.93 12.95
C GLU A 58 -3.16 -21.39 13.42
N GLY A 59 -2.02 -22.07 13.34
CA GLY A 59 -1.89 -23.49 13.67
C GLY A 59 -2.32 -24.47 12.55
N GLN A 60 -3.08 -24.04 11.55
CA GLN A 60 -3.43 -24.89 10.40
C GLN A 60 -2.29 -25.01 9.41
N ASP A 61 -2.22 -26.14 8.71
CA ASP A 61 -1.15 -26.42 7.76
C ASP A 61 -1.48 -25.96 6.34
N PHE A 62 -0.46 -25.88 5.49
CA PHE A 62 -0.63 -25.46 4.09
C PHE A 62 0.37 -26.17 3.17
N LYS A 63 -0.13 -26.79 2.11
CA LYS A 63 0.72 -27.44 1.12
C LYS A 63 1.26 -26.41 0.12
N PHE A 64 2.56 -26.19 0.16
CA PHE A 64 3.29 -25.43 -0.85
C PHE A 64 3.74 -26.34 -2.00
N GLU A 65 3.72 -25.83 -3.23
CA GLU A 65 4.12 -26.56 -4.43
C GLU A 65 5.11 -25.74 -5.28
N GLY A 66 5.80 -26.41 -6.20
CA GLY A 66 6.80 -25.79 -7.08
C GLY A 66 7.99 -25.20 -6.32
N LYS A 67 8.40 -23.98 -6.71
CA LYS A 67 9.39 -23.15 -5.98
C LYS A 67 8.65 -22.06 -5.21
N PRO A 68 8.24 -22.32 -3.94
CA PRO A 68 7.25 -21.51 -3.26
C PRO A 68 7.81 -20.22 -2.66
N TYR A 69 7.05 -19.15 -2.85
CA TYR A 69 7.18 -17.90 -2.12
C TYR A 69 5.87 -17.60 -1.40
N LEU A 70 5.95 -17.33 -0.10
CA LEU A 70 4.83 -16.77 0.66
C LEU A 70 4.91 -15.24 0.62
N ASP A 71 3.93 -14.59 0.02
CA ASP A 71 3.75 -13.15 0.14
C ASP A 71 2.99 -12.83 1.42
N ILE A 72 3.72 -12.25 2.37
CA ILE A 72 3.32 -12.10 3.77
C ILE A 72 2.45 -10.88 4.02
N ILE A 73 2.19 -10.05 3.01
CA ILE A 73 1.47 -8.77 3.10
C ILE A 73 0.42 -8.73 4.22
N ASP A 74 0.51 -7.76 5.14
CA ASP A 74 -0.36 -7.58 6.33
C ASP A 74 -0.62 -8.84 7.19
N GLY A 75 0.17 -9.91 7.04
CA GLY A 75 -0.18 -11.27 7.42
C GLY A 75 0.63 -11.84 8.58
N TRP A 76 0.75 -11.12 9.70
CA TRP A 76 1.55 -11.60 10.86
C TRP A 76 1.12 -13.00 11.37
N GLY A 77 -0.16 -13.34 11.23
CA GLY A 77 -0.67 -14.67 11.61
C GLY A 77 -0.04 -15.85 10.82
N LEU A 78 0.62 -15.56 9.70
CA LEU A 78 1.32 -16.57 8.89
C LEU A 78 2.77 -16.82 9.34
N VAL A 79 3.28 -16.08 10.32
CA VAL A 79 4.64 -16.30 10.87
C VAL A 79 4.78 -17.70 11.47
N SER A 80 3.73 -18.22 12.12
CA SER A 80 3.73 -19.59 12.67
C SER A 80 3.82 -20.65 11.56
N LEU A 81 3.17 -20.41 10.43
CA LEU A 81 3.27 -21.25 9.24
C LEU A 81 4.70 -21.25 8.69
N LEU A 82 5.30 -20.07 8.52
CA LEU A 82 6.68 -19.92 8.01
C LEU A 82 7.72 -20.68 8.84
N LYS A 83 7.58 -20.66 10.17
CA LYS A 83 8.47 -21.41 11.07
C LYS A 83 8.42 -22.94 10.87
N ARG A 84 7.31 -23.48 10.37
CA ARG A 84 7.18 -24.91 10.06
C ARG A 84 7.70 -25.28 8.67
N TYR A 85 7.83 -24.29 7.79
CA TYR A 85 8.28 -24.47 6.41
C TYR A 85 9.50 -23.56 6.13
N PRO A 86 10.66 -23.80 6.78
CA PRO A 86 11.85 -22.95 6.65
C PRO A 86 12.40 -22.87 5.21
N GLU A 87 12.07 -23.85 4.37
CA GLU A 87 12.44 -23.92 2.96
C GLU A 87 11.63 -22.99 2.05
N VAL A 88 10.45 -22.53 2.50
CA VAL A 88 9.61 -21.60 1.74
C VAL A 88 10.23 -20.21 1.81
N SER A 89 10.44 -19.56 0.67
CA SER A 89 10.92 -18.18 0.64
C SER A 89 9.78 -17.20 0.97
N VAL A 90 10.09 -16.01 1.46
CA VAL A 90 9.09 -15.01 1.89
C VAL A 90 9.29 -13.73 1.13
N ILE A 91 8.20 -13.15 0.64
CA ILE A 91 8.19 -11.80 0.08
C ILE A 91 7.69 -10.84 1.16
N ALA A 92 8.56 -9.93 1.59
CA ALA A 92 8.23 -8.80 2.45
C ALA A 92 7.80 -7.59 1.62
N CYS A 93 6.92 -6.74 2.17
CA CYS A 93 6.27 -5.66 1.42
C CYS A 93 6.72 -4.24 1.79
N SER A 94 7.63 -4.11 2.75
CA SER A 94 8.28 -2.88 3.19
C SER A 94 9.66 -3.21 3.75
N GLU A 95 10.55 -2.22 3.80
CA GLU A 95 11.87 -2.36 4.41
C GLU A 95 11.76 -2.81 5.88
N LEU A 96 10.82 -2.24 6.63
CA LEU A 96 10.61 -2.61 8.03
C LEU A 96 10.04 -4.03 8.19
N ASP A 97 9.14 -4.46 7.30
CA ASP A 97 8.66 -5.85 7.28
C ASP A 97 9.84 -6.81 6.99
N PHE A 98 10.72 -6.47 6.04
CA PHE A 98 11.91 -7.25 5.70
C PHE A 98 12.84 -7.41 6.91
N GLU A 99 13.17 -6.30 7.58
CA GLU A 99 14.02 -6.32 8.78
C GLU A 99 13.39 -7.14 9.91
N THR A 100 12.09 -6.94 10.14
CA THR A 100 11.34 -7.64 11.21
C THR A 100 11.32 -9.14 10.95
N LEU A 101 10.98 -9.56 9.73
CA LEU A 101 10.88 -10.97 9.36
C LEU A 101 12.24 -11.66 9.37
N SER A 102 13.29 -10.99 8.90
CA SER A 102 14.67 -11.53 8.89
C SER A 102 15.20 -11.85 10.30
N ARG A 103 14.65 -11.21 11.34
CA ARG A 103 14.96 -11.50 12.75
C ARG A 103 14.01 -12.51 13.39
N THR A 104 12.88 -12.82 12.74
CA THR A 104 11.77 -13.56 13.33
C THR A 104 11.66 -14.99 12.81
N VAL A 105 12.02 -15.23 11.55
CA VAL A 105 11.88 -16.53 10.88
C VAL A 105 13.19 -16.93 10.18
N PRO A 106 13.49 -18.23 10.03
CA PRO A 106 14.71 -18.71 9.38
C PRO A 106 14.66 -18.66 7.84
N ASN A 107 13.49 -18.36 7.28
CA ASN A 107 13.24 -18.38 5.84
C ASN A 107 14.10 -17.38 5.09
N LYS A 108 14.41 -17.69 3.82
CA LYS A 108 14.96 -16.68 2.89
C LYS A 108 13.90 -15.59 2.67
N ILE A 109 14.23 -14.35 3.01
CA ILE A 109 13.35 -13.20 2.79
C ILE A 109 13.84 -12.41 1.57
N VAL A 110 12.91 -11.97 0.73
CA VAL A 110 13.14 -11.00 -0.35
C VAL A 110 12.21 -9.82 -0.17
N LEU A 111 12.68 -8.61 -0.50
CA LEU A 111 11.88 -7.39 -0.45
C LEU A 111 11.27 -7.12 -1.83
N ILE A 112 9.95 -7.19 -1.94
CA ILE A 112 9.22 -6.73 -3.12
C ILE A 112 8.06 -5.85 -2.65
N PRO A 113 8.22 -4.52 -2.69
CA PRO A 113 7.17 -3.60 -2.25
C PRO A 113 5.87 -3.74 -3.06
N GLN A 114 4.77 -3.22 -2.50
CA GLN A 114 3.54 -3.04 -3.26
C GLN A 114 3.69 -1.90 -4.28
N HIS A 115 3.27 -2.14 -5.52
CA HIS A 115 3.21 -1.07 -6.50
C HIS A 115 2.06 -0.09 -6.24
N HIS A 116 2.20 1.14 -6.72
CA HIS A 116 1.14 2.14 -6.67
C HIS A 116 0.13 2.00 -7.81
N CYS A 117 -1.05 2.62 -7.68
CA CYS A 117 -2.12 2.51 -8.68
C CYS A 117 -1.90 3.27 -10.00
N ASN A 118 -1.00 4.27 -10.03
CA ASN A 118 -0.81 5.19 -11.15
C ASN A 118 0.12 4.66 -12.27
N PHE A 119 -0.26 3.61 -12.98
CA PHE A 119 0.60 2.99 -14.03
C PHE A 119 0.87 3.93 -15.20
N GLU A 120 -0.04 4.87 -15.44
CA GLU A 120 0.01 5.81 -16.55
C GLU A 120 0.78 7.09 -16.18
N ARG A 121 1.32 7.17 -14.95
CA ARG A 121 2.05 8.34 -14.43
C ARG A 121 1.28 9.64 -14.57
N VAL A 122 -0.03 9.57 -14.35
CA VAL A 122 -0.92 10.74 -14.36
C VAL A 122 -0.48 11.71 -13.28
N LYS A 123 -0.24 12.95 -13.68
CA LYS A 123 0.02 14.04 -12.73
C LYS A 123 -1.26 14.78 -12.42
N ARG A 124 -1.39 15.21 -11.19
CA ARG A 124 -2.44 16.13 -10.77
C ARG A 124 -2.29 17.48 -11.49
N THR A 125 -3.39 18.04 -11.97
CA THR A 125 -3.41 19.31 -12.74
C THR A 125 -4.12 20.45 -12.02
N ARG A 126 -4.75 20.19 -10.87
CA ARG A 126 -5.47 21.18 -10.08
C ARG A 126 -4.52 22.23 -9.48
N LYS A 127 -4.92 23.50 -9.58
CA LYS A 127 -4.15 24.63 -9.04
C LYS A 127 -4.54 24.99 -7.61
N GLU A 128 -5.83 24.90 -7.30
CA GLU A 128 -6.34 25.20 -5.97
C GLU A 128 -6.03 24.07 -4.98
N LYS A 129 -5.90 24.44 -3.70
CA LYS A 129 -5.64 23.54 -2.56
C LYS A 129 -6.75 23.70 -1.52
N THR A 130 -7.90 23.10 -1.79
CA THR A 130 -9.16 23.22 -1.04
C THR A 130 -9.69 21.87 -0.52
N THR A 131 -9.02 20.76 -0.80
CA THR A 131 -9.51 19.39 -0.57
C THR A 131 -8.44 18.54 0.10
N VAL A 132 -8.70 18.12 1.33
CA VAL A 132 -7.93 17.10 2.06
C VAL A 132 -8.60 15.75 1.85
N GLY A 133 -7.85 14.77 1.37
CA GLY A 133 -8.34 13.42 1.08
C GLY A 133 -7.96 12.40 2.14
N VAL A 134 -8.88 11.52 2.50
CA VAL A 134 -8.63 10.31 3.28
C VAL A 134 -9.28 9.11 2.60
N ILE A 135 -8.49 8.08 2.32
CA ILE A 135 -8.95 6.84 1.70
C ILE A 135 -8.77 5.65 2.64
N GLY A 136 -9.78 4.79 2.76
CA GLY A 136 -9.71 3.64 3.65
C GLY A 136 -11.01 2.88 3.81
N THR A 137 -11.04 1.96 4.77
CA THR A 137 -12.27 1.29 5.18
C THR A 137 -13.12 2.25 6.00
N PRO A 138 -14.47 2.19 5.92
CA PRO A 138 -15.36 3.11 6.64
C PRO A 138 -15.09 3.16 8.16
N HIS A 139 -14.71 2.04 8.77
CA HIS A 139 -14.39 1.96 10.19
C HIS A 139 -13.15 2.76 10.60
N ALA A 140 -12.32 3.20 9.66
CA ALA A 140 -11.14 4.01 9.96
C ALA A 140 -11.47 5.51 10.05
N PHE A 141 -12.54 5.99 9.42
CA PHE A 141 -12.85 7.44 9.40
C PHE A 141 -13.24 7.99 10.77
N PRO A 142 -14.03 7.27 11.61
CA PRO A 142 -14.30 7.72 12.98
C PRO A 142 -13.07 7.81 13.88
N LEU A 143 -11.91 7.29 13.46
CA LEU A 143 -10.64 7.38 14.21
C LEU A 143 -9.84 8.65 13.89
N LEU A 144 -10.31 9.46 12.93
CA LEU A 144 -9.77 10.80 12.71
C LEU A 144 -10.07 11.68 13.94
N PRO A 145 -9.23 12.68 14.24
CA PRO A 145 -9.55 13.66 15.28
C PRO A 145 -10.93 14.29 15.03
N GLN A 146 -11.79 14.32 16.04
CA GLN A 146 -13.18 14.82 15.90
C GLN A 146 -13.23 16.26 15.35
N GLU A 147 -12.27 17.09 15.76
CA GLU A 147 -12.14 18.48 15.33
C GLU A 147 -11.54 18.66 13.92
N MET A 148 -11.10 17.59 13.25
CA MET A 148 -10.49 17.66 11.92
C MET A 148 -11.40 18.36 10.90
N LYS A 149 -12.65 17.89 10.79
CA LYS A 149 -13.61 18.43 9.82
C LYS A 149 -13.98 19.90 10.09
N PRO A 150 -14.35 20.31 11.32
CA PRO A 150 -14.63 21.72 11.60
C PRO A 150 -13.40 22.61 11.43
N GLU A 151 -12.20 22.17 11.80
CA GLU A 151 -10.96 22.95 11.60
C GLU A 151 -10.59 23.13 10.13
N LEU A 152 -10.82 22.11 9.29
CA LEU A 152 -10.67 22.24 7.85
C LEU A 152 -11.70 23.21 7.26
N ALA A 153 -12.95 23.17 7.72
CA ALA A 153 -14.00 24.08 7.26
C ALA A 153 -13.67 25.55 7.57
N LYS A 154 -13.12 25.86 8.76
CA LYS A 154 -12.63 27.21 9.11
C LYS A 154 -11.56 27.73 8.14
N ARG A 155 -10.79 26.82 7.53
CA ARG A 155 -9.75 27.10 6.54
C ARG A 155 -10.26 27.17 5.11
N GLY A 156 -11.58 27.01 4.89
CA GLY A 156 -12.18 26.91 3.56
C GLY A 156 -11.80 25.61 2.84
N MET A 157 -11.56 24.54 3.59
CA MET A 157 -11.19 23.23 3.04
C MET A 157 -12.24 22.16 3.31
N ASN A 158 -12.36 21.23 2.36
CA ASN A 158 -13.22 20.06 2.45
C ASN A 158 -12.40 18.84 2.87
N LEU A 159 -12.94 18.06 3.82
CA LEU A 159 -12.48 16.69 4.06
C LEU A 159 -13.25 15.75 3.13
N TRP A 160 -12.53 15.03 2.27
CA TRP A 160 -13.08 14.01 1.39
C TRP A 160 -12.72 12.62 1.92
N GLU A 161 -13.71 11.93 2.48
CA GLU A 161 -13.62 10.52 2.87
C GLU A 161 -13.97 9.61 1.70
N TYR A 162 -13.12 8.62 1.40
CA TYR A 162 -13.32 7.72 0.27
C TYR A 162 -13.14 6.25 0.66
N SER A 163 -14.23 5.49 0.62
CA SER A 163 -14.27 4.05 0.96
C SER A 163 -14.90 3.16 -0.12
N HIS A 164 -15.53 3.77 -1.12
CA HIS A 164 -16.27 3.07 -2.16
C HIS A 164 -15.43 2.96 -3.42
N PHE A 165 -14.57 1.95 -3.45
CA PHE A 165 -13.74 1.63 -4.61
C PHE A 165 -13.82 0.13 -4.91
N PHE A 166 -13.89 -0.20 -6.20
CA PHE A 166 -14.02 -1.57 -6.71
C PHE A 166 -12.93 -1.91 -7.72
N LYS A 167 -12.44 -0.91 -8.46
CA LYS A 167 -11.39 -1.04 -9.47
C LYS A 167 -10.29 0.00 -9.26
N ARG A 168 -9.18 -0.15 -9.98
CA ARG A 168 -8.00 0.73 -9.87
C ARG A 168 -8.36 2.17 -10.24
N GLU A 169 -9.22 2.34 -11.23
CA GLU A 169 -9.64 3.63 -11.76
C GLU A 169 -10.39 4.46 -10.71
N ASP A 170 -11.12 3.82 -9.80
CA ASP A 170 -11.81 4.49 -8.69
C ASP A 170 -10.81 5.14 -7.74
N ILE A 171 -9.69 4.47 -7.47
CA ILE A 171 -8.60 4.98 -6.65
C ILE A 171 -7.89 6.15 -7.36
N ILE A 172 -7.65 6.02 -8.66
CA ILE A 172 -7.03 7.07 -9.48
C ILE A 172 -7.90 8.32 -9.48
N ASP A 173 -9.22 8.18 -9.70
CA ASP A 173 -10.19 9.28 -9.67
C ASP A 173 -10.19 10.00 -8.32
N PHE A 174 -10.11 9.26 -7.20
CA PHE A 174 -9.94 9.85 -5.88
C PHE A 174 -8.69 10.73 -5.79
N TYR A 175 -7.52 10.22 -6.19
CA TYR A 175 -6.28 11.00 -6.08
C TYR A 175 -6.27 12.24 -6.99
N GLN A 176 -6.92 12.19 -8.16
CA GLN A 176 -7.08 13.38 -9.00
C GLN A 176 -7.96 14.47 -8.35
N LYS A 177 -8.80 14.10 -7.37
CA LYS A 177 -9.76 14.97 -6.68
C LYS A 177 -9.31 15.49 -5.32
N ILE A 178 -8.06 15.27 -4.92
CA ILE A 178 -7.55 15.78 -3.65
C ILE A 178 -6.29 16.63 -3.87
N ASP A 179 -5.95 17.45 -2.88
CA ASP A 179 -4.80 18.36 -2.93
C ASP A 179 -3.74 18.01 -1.89
N VAL A 180 -4.17 17.48 -0.75
CA VAL A 180 -3.33 16.95 0.33
C VAL A 180 -3.97 15.65 0.80
N GLN A 181 -3.17 14.63 1.07
CA GLN A 181 -3.67 13.40 1.70
C GLN A 181 -3.40 13.45 3.21
N ILE A 182 -4.35 12.91 3.99
CA ILE A 182 -4.10 12.53 5.38
C ILE A 182 -4.00 11.01 5.52
N VAL A 183 -3.01 10.56 6.30
CA VAL A 183 -2.93 9.18 6.79
C VAL A 183 -2.91 9.20 8.32
N TRP A 184 -4.01 8.77 8.93
CA TRP A 184 -4.18 8.78 10.38
C TRP A 184 -4.51 7.36 10.87
N ARG A 185 -3.59 6.72 11.60
CA ARG A 185 -3.80 5.38 12.15
C ARG A 185 -3.37 5.38 13.62
N PRO A 186 -4.28 5.70 14.57
CA PRO A 186 -3.96 5.73 15.99
C PRO A 186 -3.88 4.33 16.62
N TYR A 187 -3.49 3.33 15.82
CA TYR A 187 -3.41 1.93 16.19
C TYR A 187 -2.16 1.31 15.57
N SER A 188 -1.54 0.37 16.27
CA SER A 188 -0.33 -0.30 15.82
C SER A 188 -0.64 -1.56 14.99
N LYS A 189 0.20 -1.82 13.99
CA LYS A 189 0.28 -3.11 13.30
C LYS A 189 1.67 -3.68 13.53
N LYS A 190 1.83 -4.99 13.37
CA LYS A 190 3.16 -5.64 13.41
C LYS A 190 3.85 -5.61 12.05
N LEU A 191 3.09 -5.84 11.00
CA LEU A 191 3.51 -5.71 9.61
C LEU A 191 2.65 -4.65 8.93
N ALA A 192 3.29 -3.75 8.21
CA ALA A 192 2.63 -2.67 7.51
C ALA A 192 3.51 -2.13 6.38
N ASN A 193 2.86 -1.42 5.47
CA ASN A 193 3.49 -0.80 4.31
C ASN A 193 2.95 0.64 4.14
N PRO A 194 3.70 1.51 3.44
CA PRO A 194 3.35 2.90 3.23
C PRO A 194 2.45 3.11 1.99
N LEU A 195 1.74 2.08 1.49
CA LEU A 195 1.05 2.13 0.20
C LEU A 195 0.18 3.38 -0.02
N LYS A 196 -0.50 3.90 1.00
CA LYS A 196 -1.28 5.14 0.87
C LYS A 196 -0.40 6.35 0.54
N ILE A 197 0.75 6.47 1.20
CA ILE A 197 1.74 7.52 0.93
C ILE A 197 2.32 7.33 -0.47
N VAL A 198 2.69 6.10 -0.85
CA VAL A 198 3.21 5.79 -2.19
C VAL A 198 2.19 6.16 -3.28
N ASN A 199 0.92 5.80 -3.09
CA ASN A 199 -0.14 6.13 -4.04
C ASN A 199 -0.30 7.65 -4.19
N ALA A 200 -0.44 8.41 -3.10
CA ALA A 200 -0.49 9.88 -3.18
C ALA A 200 0.76 10.47 -3.84
N ALA A 201 1.94 9.93 -3.48
CA ALA A 201 3.21 10.39 -4.01
C ALA A 201 3.29 10.23 -5.54
N SER A 202 2.71 9.14 -6.09
CA SER A 202 2.66 8.89 -7.53
C SER A 202 1.86 9.92 -8.33
N PHE A 203 1.01 10.72 -7.68
CA PHE A 203 0.30 11.85 -8.30
C PHE A 203 0.94 13.21 -7.98
N GLY A 204 2.03 13.23 -7.20
CA GLY A 204 2.65 14.45 -6.68
C GLY A 204 1.84 15.10 -5.54
N ILE A 205 1.04 14.33 -4.82
CA ILE A 205 0.19 14.84 -3.73
C ILE A 205 0.97 14.71 -2.40
N PRO A 206 1.26 15.81 -1.69
CA PRO A 206 1.84 15.74 -0.36
C PRO A 206 0.92 14.99 0.60
N THR A 207 1.50 14.12 1.42
CA THR A 207 0.78 13.47 2.52
C THR A 207 1.25 14.06 3.85
N ILE A 208 0.31 14.42 4.73
CA ILE A 208 0.59 14.68 6.15
C ILE A 208 0.09 13.45 6.92
N ALA A 209 0.96 12.81 7.70
CA ALA A 209 0.65 11.52 8.31
C ALA A 209 0.96 11.52 9.81
N LEU A 210 0.09 10.85 10.58
CA LEU A 210 0.44 10.43 11.94
C LEU A 210 1.67 9.53 11.84
N ASP A 211 2.81 9.96 12.38
CA ASP A 211 4.09 9.32 12.08
C ASP A 211 4.14 7.89 12.59
N GLU A 212 4.68 7.00 11.75
CA GLU A 212 4.79 5.57 12.04
C GLU A 212 6.12 5.02 11.53
N PRO A 213 6.72 4.02 12.21
CA PRO A 213 7.98 3.41 11.77
C PRO A 213 7.95 2.91 10.31
N TYR A 214 6.82 2.38 9.85
CA TYR A 214 6.62 1.85 8.50
C TYR A 214 6.67 2.93 7.41
N PHE A 215 6.58 4.21 7.75
CA PHE A 215 6.63 5.31 6.78
C PHE A 215 8.05 5.79 6.51
N LYS A 216 9.04 5.34 7.30
CA LYS A 216 10.44 5.75 7.20
C LYS A 216 11.03 5.55 5.79
N GLU A 217 10.65 4.50 5.08
CA GLU A 217 11.10 4.25 3.69
C GLU A 217 10.63 5.33 2.70
N MET A 218 9.55 6.05 3.05
CA MET A 218 9.01 7.19 2.31
C MET A 218 9.40 8.54 2.92
N ARG A 219 10.45 8.60 3.76
CA ARG A 219 10.98 9.86 4.31
C ARG A 219 11.18 10.90 3.20
N ASP A 220 10.92 12.16 3.53
CA ASP A 220 10.90 13.31 2.62
C ASP A 220 9.77 13.33 1.57
N CYS A 221 8.91 12.31 1.51
CA CYS A 221 7.70 12.26 0.67
C CYS A 221 6.39 12.38 1.47
N TYR A 222 6.49 12.54 2.80
CA TYR A 222 5.38 12.90 3.67
C TYR A 222 5.87 13.86 4.76
N ILE A 223 4.92 14.49 5.44
CA ILE A 223 5.16 15.33 6.61
C ILE A 223 4.69 14.55 7.85
N PRO A 224 5.62 14.13 8.73
CA PRO A 224 5.27 13.44 9.97
C PRO A 224 4.66 14.42 10.97
N VAL A 225 3.57 14.01 11.61
CA VAL A 225 2.92 14.74 12.71
C VAL A 225 2.50 13.76 13.80
N HIS A 226 2.27 14.27 15.01
CA HIS A 226 1.83 13.50 16.18
C HIS A 226 0.50 14.00 16.76
N THR A 227 0.08 15.20 16.37
CA THR A 227 -1.13 15.85 16.89
C THR A 227 -1.95 16.49 15.78
N LEU A 228 -3.21 16.82 16.07
CA LEU A 228 -4.06 17.58 15.14
C LEU A 228 -3.48 18.98 14.90
N ASP A 229 -2.95 19.64 15.91
CA ASP A 229 -2.40 21.00 15.77
C ASP A 229 -1.18 21.02 14.84
N GLU A 230 -0.28 20.05 14.97
CA GLU A 230 0.83 19.87 14.03
C GLU A 230 0.34 19.62 12.61
N PHE A 231 -0.69 18.77 12.43
CA PHE A 231 -1.31 18.55 11.12
C PHE A 231 -1.83 19.85 10.52
N LEU A 232 -2.56 20.67 11.28
CA LEU A 232 -3.15 21.91 10.82
C LEU A 232 -2.08 22.96 10.49
N ASN A 233 -1.02 23.07 11.30
CA ASN A 233 0.10 23.96 11.05
C ASN A 233 0.83 23.61 9.74
N GLU A 234 1.10 22.33 9.52
CA GLU A 234 1.78 21.87 8.29
C GLU A 234 0.89 21.99 7.05
N LEU A 235 -0.42 21.80 7.22
CA LEU A 235 -1.39 22.07 6.17
C LEU A 235 -1.39 23.56 5.78
N ASP A 236 -1.41 24.47 6.75
CA ASP A 236 -1.38 25.91 6.51
C ASP A 236 -0.05 26.35 5.87
N ASN A 237 1.08 25.75 6.27
CA ASN A 237 2.39 25.94 5.65
C ASN A 237 2.40 25.49 4.17
N LEU A 238 1.92 24.28 3.87
CA LEU A 238 1.81 23.77 2.49
C LEU A 238 0.90 24.61 1.58
N ARG A 239 -0.14 25.21 2.16
CA ARG A 239 -1.08 26.07 1.42
C ARG A 239 -0.49 27.43 1.12
N SER A 240 0.09 28.07 2.13
CA SER A 240 0.68 29.41 2.05
C SER A 240 2.02 29.44 1.32
N ASN A 241 2.71 28.30 1.18
CA ASN A 241 3.99 28.18 0.50
C ASN A 241 3.91 27.28 -0.75
N PRO A 242 3.68 27.86 -1.96
CA PRO A 242 3.67 27.11 -3.22
C PRO A 242 4.97 26.38 -3.53
N GLU A 243 6.12 26.97 -3.19
CA GLU A 243 7.43 26.36 -3.44
C GLU A 243 7.64 25.10 -2.60
N LEU A 244 7.21 25.13 -1.33
CA LEU A 244 7.25 23.97 -0.45
C LEU A 244 6.38 22.83 -1.00
N TYR A 245 5.16 23.15 -1.42
CA TYR A 245 4.27 22.16 -2.03
C TYR A 245 4.90 21.53 -3.27
N GLU A 246 5.44 22.35 -4.17
CA GLU A 246 6.05 21.88 -5.41
C GLU A 246 7.32 21.05 -5.15
N LYS A 247 8.09 21.41 -4.13
CA LYS A 247 9.25 20.63 -3.66
C LYS A 247 8.81 19.25 -3.17
N TYR A 248 7.75 19.15 -2.38
CA TYR A 248 7.18 17.86 -1.97
C TYR A 248 6.66 17.08 -3.18
N ALA A 249 5.86 17.70 -4.05
CA ALA A 249 5.31 17.06 -5.24
C ALA A 249 6.41 16.44 -6.13
N LYS A 250 7.51 17.17 -6.38
CA LYS A 250 8.65 16.66 -7.15
C LYS A 250 9.35 15.48 -6.49
N ARG A 251 9.57 15.55 -5.17
CA ARG A 251 10.18 14.45 -4.40
C ARG A 251 9.30 13.21 -4.43
N CYS A 252 8.01 13.39 -4.15
CA CYS A 252 6.98 12.37 -4.22
C CYS A 252 6.97 11.64 -5.57
N LEU A 253 6.88 12.39 -6.67
CA LEU A 253 6.87 11.80 -8.02
C LEU A 253 8.14 10.99 -8.30
N LYS A 254 9.31 11.52 -7.92
CA LYS A 254 10.58 10.83 -8.12
C LYS A 254 10.66 9.52 -7.32
N LYS A 255 10.31 9.56 -6.03
CA LYS A 255 10.37 8.38 -5.15
C LYS A 255 9.33 7.33 -5.54
N ALA A 256 8.14 7.76 -5.98
CA ALA A 256 7.08 6.84 -6.37
C ALA A 256 7.47 5.95 -7.56
N GLU A 257 8.39 6.36 -8.43
CA GLU A 257 8.88 5.51 -9.53
C GLU A 257 9.52 4.21 -9.02
N GLU A 258 10.11 4.18 -7.83
CA GLU A 258 10.64 2.95 -7.22
C GLU A 258 9.53 1.90 -6.99
N TYR A 259 8.28 2.36 -6.84
CA TYR A 259 7.09 1.55 -6.62
C TYR A 259 6.20 1.48 -7.87
N HIS A 260 6.69 1.92 -9.04
CA HIS A 260 5.96 1.77 -10.28
C HIS A 260 5.83 0.28 -10.66
N ILE A 261 4.71 -0.14 -11.26
CA ILE A 261 4.49 -1.55 -11.63
C ILE A 261 5.61 -2.11 -12.50
N GLU A 262 6.17 -1.31 -13.41
CA GLU A 262 7.35 -1.68 -14.23
C GLU A 262 8.55 -2.11 -13.38
N ASN A 263 8.82 -1.40 -12.29
CA ASN A 263 10.00 -1.66 -11.45
C ASN A 263 9.72 -2.78 -10.46
N ILE A 264 8.50 -2.84 -9.92
CA ILE A 264 8.07 -3.98 -9.08
C ILE A 264 8.05 -5.28 -9.89
N ALA A 265 7.59 -5.25 -11.14
CA ALA A 265 7.57 -6.41 -12.04
C ALA A 265 8.97 -7.00 -12.28
N LYS A 266 10.01 -6.16 -12.42
CA LYS A 266 11.40 -6.62 -12.54
C LYS A 266 11.84 -7.43 -11.32
N LEU A 267 11.48 -6.97 -10.11
CA LEU A 267 11.79 -7.71 -8.87
C LEU A 267 11.11 -9.09 -8.82
N TYR A 268 9.90 -9.21 -9.37
CA TYR A 268 9.25 -10.51 -9.52
C TYR A 268 9.95 -11.41 -10.54
N GLN A 269 10.43 -10.85 -11.65
CA GLN A 269 11.19 -11.59 -12.67
C GLN A 269 12.52 -12.12 -12.12
N GLU A 270 13.15 -11.42 -11.19
CA GLU A 270 14.37 -11.90 -10.51
C GLU A 270 14.15 -13.16 -9.64
N LEU A 271 12.90 -13.57 -9.38
CA LEU A 271 12.61 -14.78 -8.65
C LEU A 271 12.74 -16.06 -9.50
N THR A 272 12.64 -15.92 -10.83
CA THR A 272 12.80 -17.03 -11.78
C THR A 272 14.28 -17.30 -11.98
#